data_AF-A0A925RPI6-F1
#
_entry.id   AF-A0A925RPI6-F1
#
_cell.length_a   1.000
_cell.length_b   1.000
_cell.length_c   1.000
_cell.angle_alpha   90.00
_cell.angle_beta   90.00
_cell.angle_gamma   90.00
#
_symmetry.space_group_name_H-M   'P 1'
#
loop_
_entity.id
_entity.type
_entity.pdbx_description
1 polymer ?
#
loop_
_entity_poly.entity_id
_entity_poly.type
_entity_poly.pdbx_seq_one_letter_code
_entity_poly.pdbx_strand_id
1 'polypeptide(L)'
;MSLIQSHALPFMDYSSLISKRRDRFAELEEAVGDPELFADPKRATEILREHGKLKQTLILWEKIESAKRQLADNQELAKSDDSDFSAMAAEEIPGLEAEIATLGTELQYALLPADPNED
;
A
#
# COMPACT_ATOMS: atom_id res chain seq x y z
N MET A 1 -22.94 3.71 24.00
CA MET A 1 -23.01 3.93 22.55
C MET A 1 -21.60 4.16 22.05
N SER A 2 -21.03 3.14 21.40
CA SER A 2 -19.65 3.16 20.90
C SER A 2 -19.55 4.15 19.74
N LEU A 3 -18.83 5.25 19.96
CA LEU A 3 -18.36 6.14 18.91
C LEU A 3 -17.19 5.45 18.22
N ILE A 4 -17.47 4.69 17.16
CA ILE A 4 -16.42 4.29 16.22
C ILE A 4 -16.08 5.55 15.44
N GLN A 5 -15.08 6.28 15.97
CA GLN A 5 -14.44 7.36 15.25
C GLN A 5 -13.79 6.74 14.02
N SER A 6 -14.43 6.93 12.87
CA SER A 6 -13.90 6.61 11.56
C SER A 6 -12.57 7.33 11.44
N HIS A 7 -11.47 6.61 11.71
CA HIS A 7 -10.12 7.11 11.52
C HIS A 7 -9.85 7.05 10.02
N ALA A 8 -10.53 7.92 9.28
CA ALA A 8 -10.18 8.24 7.92
C ALA A 8 -8.69 8.58 7.94
N LEU A 9 -7.90 7.83 7.16
CA LEU A 9 -6.49 8.09 6.97
C LEU A 9 -6.32 9.61 6.76
N PRO A 10 -5.36 10.27 7.43
CA PRO A 10 -5.16 11.71 7.27
C PRO A 10 -5.12 12.03 5.79
N PHE A 11 -5.71 13.18 5.42
CA PHE A 11 -5.90 13.73 4.08
C PHE A 11 -4.57 14.03 3.34
N MET A 12 -3.54 13.21 3.55
CA MET A 12 -2.34 13.17 2.73
C MET A 12 -2.67 12.38 1.47
N ASP A 13 -2.70 13.09 0.35
CA ASP A 13 -2.69 12.43 -0.95
C ASP A 13 -1.33 11.73 -1.15
N TYR A 14 -1.31 10.43 -0.87
CA TYR A 14 -0.13 9.59 -1.06
C TYR A 14 0.19 9.35 -2.55
N SER A 15 -0.72 9.64 -3.48
CA SER A 15 -0.58 9.30 -4.90
C SER A 15 0.69 9.91 -5.50
N SER A 16 0.97 11.18 -5.19
CA SER A 16 2.19 11.87 -5.64
C SER A 16 3.47 11.25 -5.05
N LEU A 17 3.45 10.90 -3.77
CA LEU A 17 4.59 10.26 -3.09
C LEU A 17 4.85 8.86 -3.66
N ILE A 18 3.80 8.08 -3.89
CA ILE A 18 3.89 6.75 -4.47
C ILE A 18 4.39 6.81 -5.91
N SER A 19 3.96 7.79 -6.71
CA SER A 19 4.50 8.01 -8.05
C SER A 19 6.02 8.17 -8.02
N LYS A 20 6.52 9.06 -7.17
CA LYS A 20 7.97 9.27 -7.03
C LYS A 20 8.71 8.01 -6.56
N ARG A 21 8.09 7.22 -5.67
CA ARG A 21 8.65 5.93 -5.22
C ARG A 21 8.68 4.90 -6.34
N ARG A 22 7.71 4.89 -7.27
CA ARG A 22 7.76 4.02 -8.46
C ARG A 22 8.89 4.41 -9.39
N ASP A 23 9.06 5.70 -9.66
CA ASP A 23 10.14 6.19 -10.52
C ASP A 23 11.50 5.77 -9.94
N ARG A 24 11.70 6.00 -8.64
CA ARG A 24 12.92 5.57 -7.93
C ARG A 24 13.08 4.05 -7.92
N PHE A 25 12.00 3.30 -7.73
CA PHE A 25 12.05 1.84 -7.77
C PHE A 25 12.48 1.31 -9.14
N ALA A 26 12.04 1.93 -10.24
CA ALA A 26 12.47 1.58 -11.59
C ALA A 26 13.97 1.83 -11.79
N GLU A 27 14.50 2.96 -11.31
CA GLU A 27 15.96 3.22 -11.33
C GLU A 27 16.74 2.16 -10.54
N LEU A 28 16.22 1.74 -9.39
CA LEU A 28 16.86 0.71 -8.56
C LEU A 28 16.79 -0.68 -9.21
N GLU A 29 15.70 -1.03 -9.90
CA GLU A 29 15.59 -2.27 -10.66
C GLU A 29 16.65 -2.33 -11.77
N GLU A 30 16.89 -1.21 -12.48
CA GLU A 30 17.99 -1.13 -13.46
C GLU A 30 19.35 -1.34 -12.80
N ALA A 31 19.59 -0.70 -11.65
CA ALA A 31 20.85 -0.83 -10.92
C ALA A 31 21.06 -2.25 -10.36
N VAL A 32 20.01 -2.92 -9.88
CA VAL A 32 20.05 -4.31 -9.38
C VAL A 32 20.31 -5.30 -10.52
N GLY A 33 19.88 -4.99 -11.74
CA GLY A 33 20.17 -5.76 -12.94
C GLY A 33 21.61 -5.63 -13.46
N ASP A 34 22.38 -4.64 -12.99
CA ASP A 34 23.75 -4.39 -13.41
C ASP A 34 24.73 -5.39 -12.74
N PRO A 35 25.44 -6.24 -13.50
CA PRO A 35 26.43 -7.16 -12.95
C PRO A 35 27.56 -6.47 -12.16
N GLU A 36 27.88 -5.21 -12.49
CA GLU A 36 28.93 -4.44 -11.82
C GLU A 36 28.51 -3.94 -10.43
N LEU A 37 27.22 -3.99 -10.07
CA LEU A 37 26.74 -3.57 -8.74
C LEU A 37 27.50 -4.30 -7.61
N PHE A 38 27.74 -5.59 -7.80
CA PHE A 38 28.36 -6.46 -6.79
C PHE A 38 29.88 -6.29 -6.69
N ALA A 39 30.50 -5.46 -7.54
CA ALA A 39 31.90 -5.09 -7.42
C ALA A 39 32.17 -4.16 -6.22
N ASP A 40 31.13 -3.45 -5.75
CA ASP A 40 31.15 -2.64 -4.51
C ASP A 40 30.10 -3.17 -3.52
N PRO A 41 30.50 -4.01 -2.54
CA PRO A 41 29.58 -4.59 -1.57
C PRO A 41 28.80 -3.57 -0.75
N LYS A 42 29.39 -2.38 -0.49
CA LYS A 42 28.73 -1.33 0.29
C LYS A 42 27.61 -0.72 -0.53
N ARG A 43 27.91 -0.33 -1.78
CA ARG A 43 26.91 0.18 -2.73
C ARG A 43 25.80 -0.83 -3.01
N ALA A 44 26.15 -2.11 -3.17
CA ALA A 44 25.17 -3.18 -3.36
C ALA A 44 24.20 -3.29 -2.17
N THR A 45 24.72 -3.23 -0.93
CA THR A 45 23.90 -3.28 0.29
C THR A 45 22.93 -2.10 0.36
N GLU A 46 23.41 -0.90 0.06
CA GLU A 46 22.58 0.33 0.07
C GLU A 46 21.45 0.24 -0.97
N ILE A 47 21.76 -0.15 -2.21
CA ILE A 47 20.79 -0.28 -3.30
C ILE A 47 19.75 -1.36 -3.00
N LEU A 48 20.18 -2.55 -2.57
CA LEU A 48 19.26 -3.65 -2.27
C LEU A 48 18.34 -3.33 -1.09
N ARG A 49 18.85 -2.62 -0.08
CA ARG A 49 18.05 -2.17 1.06
C ARG A 49 16.99 -1.16 0.64
N GLU A 50 17.36 -0.15 -0.15
CA GLU A 50 16.41 0.83 -0.67
C GLU A 50 15.36 0.16 -1.56
N HIS A 51 15.80 -0.71 -2.46
CA HIS A 51 14.95 -1.49 -3.36
C HIS A 51 13.91 -2.30 -2.59
N GLY A 52 14.32 -3.05 -1.57
CA GLY A 52 13.42 -3.84 -0.73
C GLY A 52 12.36 -2.98 -0.02
N LYS A 53 12.77 -1.82 0.53
CA LYS A 53 11.85 -0.89 1.21
C LYS A 53 10.82 -0.29 0.25
N LEU A 54 11.25 0.14 -0.93
CA LEU A 54 10.34 0.67 -1.94
C LEU A 54 9.41 -0.42 -2.48
N LYS A 55 9.92 -1.63 -2.72
CA LYS A 55 9.10 -2.78 -3.12
C LYS A 55 7.97 -3.05 -2.12
N GLN A 56 8.29 -3.09 -0.82
CA GLN A 56 7.29 -3.30 0.22
C GLN A 56 6.24 -2.18 0.23
N THR A 57 6.68 -0.92 0.12
CA THR A 57 5.76 0.23 0.05
C THR A 57 4.80 0.10 -1.14
N LEU A 58 5.32 -0.22 -2.33
CA LEU A 58 4.51 -0.33 -3.55
C LEU A 58 3.53 -1.49 -3.48
N ILE A 59 3.93 -2.63 -2.89
CA ILE A 59 3.02 -3.77 -2.65
C ILE A 59 1.87 -3.37 -1.72
N LEU A 60 2.14 -2.67 -0.62
CA LEU A 60 1.11 -2.19 0.30
C LEU A 60 0.13 -1.25 -0.43
N TRP A 61 0.66 -0.33 -1.24
CA TRP A 61 -0.17 0.58 -2.04
C TRP A 61 -1.07 -0.16 -3.02
N GLU A 62 -0.56 -1.15 -3.75
CA GLU A 62 -1.38 -1.94 -4.68
C GLU A 62 -2.50 -2.69 -3.97
N LYS A 63 -2.25 -3.23 -2.76
CA LYS A 63 -3.29 -3.87 -1.95
C LYS A 63 -4.38 -2.89 -1.55
N ILE A 64 -4.00 -1.69 -1.10
CA ILE A 64 -4.96 -0.62 -0.76
C ILE A 64 -5.84 -0.27 -1.96
N GLU A 65 -5.23 -0.06 -3.12
CA GLU A 65 -5.96 0.30 -4.35
C GLU A 65 -6.88 -0.84 -4.81
N SER A 66 -6.46 -2.10 -4.65
CA SER A 66 -7.31 -3.26 -4.92
C SER A 66 -8.51 -3.33 -3.97
N ALA A 67 -8.29 -3.20 -2.66
CA ALA A 67 -9.35 -3.23 -1.66
C ALA A 67 -10.34 -2.06 -1.84
N LYS A 68 -9.86 -0.87 -2.21
CA LYS A 68 -10.73 0.28 -2.56
C LYS A 68 -11.60 0.00 -3.80
N ARG A 69 -11.05 -0.64 -4.84
CA ARG A 69 -11.83 -1.03 -6.02
C ARG A 69 -12.89 -2.05 -5.64
N GLN A 70 -12.53 -3.08 -4.89
CA GLN A 70 -13.48 -4.07 -4.38
C GLN A 70 -14.57 -3.44 -3.51
N LEU A 71 -14.22 -2.47 -2.65
CA LEU A 71 -15.17 -1.73 -1.83
C LEU A 71 -16.15 -0.96 -2.72
N ALA A 72 -15.67 -0.24 -3.73
CA ALA A 72 -16.51 0.50 -4.65
C ALA A 72 -17.45 -0.43 -5.44
N ASP A 73 -16.94 -1.56 -5.91
CA ASP A 73 -17.74 -2.57 -6.63
C ASP A 73 -18.82 -3.18 -5.73
N ASN A 74 -18.50 -3.52 -4.47
CA ASN A 74 -19.47 -4.03 -3.50
C ASN A 74 -20.50 -2.97 -3.09
N GLN A 75 -20.10 -1.72 -2.94
CA GLN A 75 -21.01 -0.61 -2.68
C GLN A 75 -22.01 -0.40 -3.81
N GLU A 76 -21.61 -0.64 -5.06
CA GLU A 76 -22.53 -0.59 -6.20
C GLU A 76 -23.42 -1.82 -6.25
N LEU A 77 -22.87 -3.02 -6.05
CA LEU A 77 -23.63 -4.27 -6.04
C LEU A 77 -24.67 -4.32 -4.90
N ALA A 78 -24.37 -3.74 -3.75
CA ALA A 78 -25.28 -3.59 -2.62
C ALA A 78 -26.54 -2.78 -2.97
N LYS A 79 -26.52 -1.96 -4.04
CA LYS A 79 -27.68 -1.20 -4.52
C LYS A 79 -28.52 -1.96 -5.55
N SER A 80 -28.14 -3.19 -5.91
CA SER A 80 -28.89 -3.99 -6.89
C SER A 80 -30.28 -4.39 -6.37
N ASP A 81 -31.23 -4.58 -7.29
CA ASP A 81 -32.60 -5.02 -6.97
C ASP A 81 -32.68 -6.52 -6.59
N ASP A 82 -31.59 -7.27 -6.78
CA ASP A 82 -31.49 -8.67 -6.36
C ASP A 82 -31.10 -8.73 -4.89
N SER A 83 -32.06 -9.12 -4.03
CA SER A 83 -31.89 -9.11 -2.58
C SER A 83 -30.77 -10.00 -2.07
N ASP A 84 -30.51 -11.11 -2.76
CA ASP A 84 -29.50 -12.08 -2.31
C ASP A 84 -28.10 -11.53 -2.62
N PHE A 85 -27.90 -11.00 -3.83
CA PHE A 85 -26.63 -10.37 -4.21
C PHE A 85 -26.37 -9.06 -3.44
N SER A 86 -27.39 -8.23 -3.23
CA SER A 86 -27.29 -7.00 -2.44
C SER A 86 -26.88 -7.29 -0.99
N ALA A 87 -27.49 -8.29 -0.35
CA ALA A 87 -27.18 -8.67 1.03
C ALA A 87 -25.75 -9.21 1.19
N MET A 88 -25.31 -10.08 0.26
CA MET A 88 -23.94 -10.61 0.26
C MET A 88 -22.90 -9.48 0.10
N ALA A 89 -23.12 -8.57 -0.85
CA ALA A 89 -22.20 -7.45 -1.06
C ALA A 89 -22.12 -6.51 0.16
N ALA A 90 -23.26 -6.27 0.82
CA ALA A 90 -23.31 -5.45 2.02
C ALA A 90 -22.56 -6.09 3.22
N GLU A 91 -22.49 -7.42 3.28
CA GLU A 91 -21.76 -8.15 4.33
C GLU A 91 -20.24 -8.03 4.19
N GLU A 92 -19.72 -7.91 2.97
CA GLU A 92 -18.27 -7.78 2.69
C GLU A 92 -17.72 -6.37 2.95
N ILE A 93 -18.55 -5.33 2.81
CA ILE A 93 -18.15 -3.92 2.92
C ILE A 93 -17.38 -3.61 4.22
N PRO A 94 -17.86 -3.99 5.43
CA PRO A 94 -17.15 -3.70 6.68
C PRO A 94 -15.76 -4.35 6.75
N GLY A 95 -15.59 -5.53 6.15
CA GLY A 95 -14.31 -6.23 6.07
C GLY A 95 -13.31 -5.47 5.21
N LEU A 96 -13.75 -5.02 4.04
CA LEU A 96 -12.93 -4.22 3.12
C LEU A 96 -12.53 -2.86 3.72
N GLU A 97 -13.45 -2.20 4.43
CA GLU A 97 -13.15 -0.95 5.14
C GLU A 97 -12.07 -1.15 6.23
N ALA A 98 -12.17 -2.23 7.00
CA ALA A 98 -11.19 -2.58 8.03
C ALA A 98 -9.82 -2.96 7.43
N GLU A 99 -9.82 -3.66 6.30
CA GLU A 99 -8.59 -3.99 5.57
C GLU A 99 -7.90 -2.72 5.06
N ILE A 100 -8.64 -1.80 4.42
CA ILE A 100 -8.09 -0.52 3.95
C ILE A 100 -7.49 0.29 5.10
N ALA A 101 -8.14 0.33 6.26
CA ALA A 101 -7.63 1.04 7.43
C ALA A 101 -6.33 0.41 7.97
N THR A 102 -6.28 -0.93 8.01
CA THR A 102 -5.10 -1.69 8.46
C THR A 102 -3.93 -1.48 7.50
N LEU A 103 -4.13 -1.69 6.20
CA LEU A 103 -3.13 -1.47 5.18
C LEU A 103 -2.66 -0.02 5.13
N GLY A 104 -3.56 0.94 5.35
CA GLY A 104 -3.21 2.36 5.42
C GLY A 104 -2.28 2.67 6.59
N THR A 105 -2.45 1.99 7.73
CA THR A 105 -1.56 2.10 8.88
C THR A 105 -0.19 1.47 8.59
N GLU A 106 -0.17 0.27 7.99
CA GLU A 106 1.07 -0.38 7.55
C GLU A 106 1.84 0.47 6.54
N LEU A 107 1.13 1.09 5.59
CA LEU A 107 1.73 2.01 4.64
C LEU A 107 2.38 3.18 5.37
N GLN A 108 1.69 3.82 6.32
CA GLN A 108 2.28 4.93 7.09
C GLN A 108 3.59 4.54 7.76
N TYR A 109 3.64 3.36 8.40
CA TYR A 109 4.88 2.84 8.98
C TYR A 109 5.97 2.64 7.92
N ALA A 110 5.64 2.04 6.77
CA ALA A 110 6.58 1.85 5.67
C ALA A 110 7.03 3.17 5.00
N LEU A 111 6.28 4.27 5.19
CA LEU A 111 6.65 5.59 4.70
C LEU A 111 7.64 6.32 5.63
N LEU A 112 7.78 5.90 6.89
CA LEU A 112 8.67 6.55 7.85
C LEU A 112 10.14 6.43 7.42
N PRO A 113 10.97 7.46 7.68
CA PRO A 113 12.40 7.33 7.51
C PRO A 113 12.91 6.18 8.39
N ALA A 114 13.89 5.43 7.89
CA ALA A 114 14.54 4.38 8.67
C ALA A 114 15.09 4.96 9.97
N ASP A 115 14.84 4.30 11.10
CA ASP A 115 15.49 4.68 12.36
C ASP A 115 17.00 4.50 12.19
N PRO A 116 17.84 5.50 12.49
CA PRO A 116 19.30 5.35 12.44
C PRO A 116 19.85 4.24 13.35
N ASN A 117 19.03 3.66 14.25
CA ASN A 117 19.39 2.56 15.13
C ASN A 117 18.83 1.18 14.70
N GLU A 118 18.16 1.06 13.54
CA GLU A 118 17.58 -0.20 13.04
C GLU A 118 18.52 -1.06 12.17
N ASP A 119 19.84 -0.80 12.18
CA ASP A 119 20.88 -1.62 11.51
C ASP A 119 21.81 -2.31 12.50
#